data_AF-A0A932HZK2-F1
#
_entry.id   AF-A0A932HZK2-F1
#
_cell.length_a   1.000
_cell.length_b   1.000
_cell.length_c   1.000
_cell.angle_alpha   90.00
_cell.angle_beta   90.00
_cell.angle_gamma   90.00
#
_symmetry.space_group_name_H-M   'P 1'
#
loop_
_entity.id
_entity.type
_entity.pdbx_description
1 polymer ?
#
loop_
_entity_poly.entity_id
_entity_poly.type
_entity_poly.pdbx_seq_one_letter_code
_entity_poly.pdbx_strand_id
1 'polypeptide(L)'
;MKARLALIAAALLLLGAAPGAHAAKRGGTLRVAMEGDTTDLDVVKVGWPLKVYRESLGTGLMSVNENFEFTGDLARSWELSDEGRVLTLRLHPGGTYHDGAPLDAESVKWNFGLVTGEVVPKWLQEARKKNPKAQIPNSFKAYLSHVQKVEVVDKYTLRIHQKDIGKAQTFEALAATFTRFVLVSPKAYDMDIEKFSRSPVLSGPFKFVEWKRNQHLFAERHKGYFDKNLPYVDRIEFYFMPDANQRMNALTSGQIDIINNLPLSLYETAKKAPGVRTYLGRTTTNYAFPYNVQLPMWKDIRVRKAISCYGVDRAGIAKTALRGLGQPWNSVSPPGAVDALDLTKECPYDPEKARKLLAEAGYGPAKPFKFTMTTNNSDPAHLEVAQALKSQFARIGADMDIRVVDYATWNRAFVVQRRLEITLQNTLSSLTVNTNSHVFYSKSGLDYYNIKDPKLDGLVEAWRSTIDPRRQIEASHRIQRYMAEMAYYPAIAGFPFIQASRADVKGFHYLGKLMNDFRGVWLDR
;
A
#
# COMPACT_ATOMS: atom_id res chain seq x y z
N MET A 1 29.15 52.78 56.91
CA MET A 1 30.01 51.73 57.53
C MET A 1 29.43 50.36 57.20
N LYS A 2 30.29 49.46 56.73
CA LYS A 2 30.09 48.01 56.50
C LYS A 2 29.47 47.56 55.17
N ALA A 3 30.41 47.15 54.30
CA ALA A 3 30.28 46.45 53.04
C ALA A 3 29.54 45.10 53.15
N ARG A 4 28.90 44.69 52.05
CA ARG A 4 28.50 43.29 51.82
C ARG A 4 29.31 42.74 50.65
N LEU A 5 30.10 41.71 50.94
CA LEU A 5 30.92 40.95 50.01
C LEU A 5 30.06 40.21 48.98
N ALA A 6 30.54 40.23 47.74
CA ALA A 6 30.14 39.32 46.69
C ALA A 6 30.78 37.93 46.91
N LEU A 7 29.99 36.87 46.74
CA LEU A 7 30.47 35.49 46.64
C LEU A 7 30.06 34.97 45.25
N ILE A 8 31.03 34.91 44.34
CA ILE A 8 30.92 34.23 43.05
C ILE A 8 31.25 32.77 43.30
N ALA A 9 30.25 31.89 43.23
CA ALA A 9 30.46 30.45 43.20
C ALA A 9 30.65 30.01 41.73
N ALA A 10 31.88 29.60 41.40
CA ALA A 10 32.18 28.96 40.12
C ALA A 10 31.70 27.50 40.15
N ALA A 11 30.61 27.20 39.45
CA ALA A 11 30.18 25.84 39.19
C ALA A 11 30.91 25.30 37.94
N LEU A 12 31.85 24.37 38.14
CA LEU A 12 32.42 23.57 37.06
C LEU A 12 31.33 22.63 36.51
N LEU A 13 30.83 22.92 35.31
CA LEU A 13 30.05 22.00 34.50
C LEU A 13 30.99 20.94 33.90
N LEU A 14 30.99 19.75 34.49
CA LEU A 14 31.47 18.53 33.85
C LEU A 14 30.55 18.21 32.66
N LEU A 15 30.97 18.63 31.46
CA LEU A 15 30.41 18.17 30.18
C LEU A 15 30.64 16.66 30.05
N GLY A 16 29.66 15.87 30.48
CA GLY A 16 29.57 14.46 30.10
C GLY A 16 29.45 14.38 28.59
N ALA A 17 30.44 13.79 27.93
CA ALA A 17 30.40 13.46 26.52
C ALA A 17 29.20 12.54 26.28
N ALA A 18 28.18 13.03 25.57
CA ALA A 18 27.12 12.20 25.03
C ALA A 18 27.75 11.12 24.11
N PRO A 19 27.29 9.86 24.15
CA PRO A 19 27.76 8.83 23.23
C PRO A 19 27.55 9.31 21.80
N GLY A 20 28.63 9.31 21.00
CA GLY A 20 28.67 9.96 19.70
C GLY A 20 27.56 9.51 18.76
N ALA A 21 26.71 10.46 18.35
CA ALA A 21 25.89 10.31 17.16
C ALA A 21 26.84 10.08 15.97
N HIS A 22 26.91 8.85 15.46
CA HIS A 22 27.63 8.57 14.23
C HIS A 22 27.02 9.43 13.11
N ALA A 23 27.82 10.34 12.55
CA ALA A 23 27.41 11.15 11.41
C ALA A 23 27.09 10.23 10.22
N ALA A 24 25.98 10.50 9.52
CA ALA A 24 25.58 9.70 8.38
C ALA A 24 26.63 9.76 7.27
N LYS A 25 27.15 8.60 6.84
CA LYS A 25 28.15 8.49 5.78
C LYS A 25 27.48 8.69 4.41
N ARG A 26 28.09 9.48 3.53
CA ARG A 26 27.64 9.62 2.14
C ARG A 26 28.38 8.67 1.22
N GLY A 27 27.67 8.22 0.21
CA GLY A 27 28.19 7.43 -0.91
C GLY A 27 27.94 5.94 -0.79
N GLY A 28 28.55 5.19 -1.70
CA GLY A 28 28.39 3.74 -1.79
C GLY A 28 27.14 3.30 -2.54
N THR A 29 26.97 1.98 -2.63
CA THR A 29 25.89 1.32 -3.37
C THR A 29 25.02 0.51 -2.43
N LEU A 30 23.73 0.85 -2.36
CA LEU A 30 22.72 0.08 -1.64
C LEU A 30 22.18 -1.03 -2.55
N ARG A 31 22.33 -2.29 -2.14
CA ARG A 31 21.87 -3.46 -2.92
C ARG A 31 20.62 -4.05 -2.27
N VAL A 32 19.52 -4.09 -3.01
CA VAL A 32 18.21 -4.51 -2.54
C VAL A 32 17.76 -5.75 -3.30
N ALA A 33 17.52 -6.86 -2.60
CA ALA A 33 16.91 -8.04 -3.18
C ALA A 33 15.39 -7.91 -3.21
N MET A 34 14.84 -8.09 -4.41
CA MET A 34 13.42 -8.16 -4.71
C MET A 34 13.05 -9.61 -5.01
N GLU A 35 11.84 -10.02 -4.67
CA GLU A 35 11.30 -11.35 -4.98
C GLU A 35 10.99 -11.54 -6.49
N GLY A 36 11.01 -10.48 -7.28
CA GLY A 36 10.71 -10.56 -8.70
C GLY A 36 10.77 -9.21 -9.42
N ASP A 37 10.61 -9.27 -10.73
CA ASP A 37 10.59 -8.13 -11.64
C ASP A 37 9.16 -7.56 -11.80
N THR A 38 9.03 -6.32 -12.30
CA THR A 38 7.76 -5.71 -12.74
C THR A 38 7.52 -5.99 -14.23
N THR A 39 6.29 -5.85 -14.76
CA THR A 39 6.03 -6.01 -16.20
C THR A 39 6.45 -4.80 -17.04
N ASP A 40 6.27 -3.60 -16.49
CA ASP A 40 6.67 -2.33 -17.07
C ASP A 40 6.97 -1.31 -15.96
N LEU A 41 7.53 -0.16 -16.34
CA LEU A 41 7.86 0.96 -15.45
C LEU A 41 6.94 2.18 -15.65
N ASP A 42 5.74 1.98 -16.22
CA ASP A 42 4.75 3.05 -16.36
C ASP A 42 4.11 3.37 -14.99
N VAL A 43 4.63 4.40 -14.33
CA VAL A 43 4.27 4.73 -12.95
C VAL A 43 2.89 5.33 -12.74
N VAL A 44 2.11 5.59 -13.81
CA VAL A 44 0.68 5.95 -13.68
C VAL A 44 -0.20 4.72 -13.41
N LYS A 45 0.39 3.52 -13.47
CA LYS A 45 -0.18 2.27 -12.97
C LYS A 45 0.22 2.05 -11.51
N VAL A 46 -0.56 1.23 -10.83
CA VAL A 46 -0.23 0.74 -9.48
C VAL A 46 -0.06 -0.77 -9.53
N GLY A 47 0.98 -1.27 -8.85
CA GLY A 47 1.24 -2.69 -8.79
C GLY A 47 2.46 -2.99 -7.93
N TRP A 48 2.56 -4.24 -7.51
CA TRP A 48 3.73 -4.79 -6.86
C TRP A 48 4.42 -5.74 -7.85
N PRO A 49 5.76 -5.67 -8.06
CA PRO A 49 6.76 -4.85 -7.35
C PRO A 49 6.93 -3.39 -7.82
N LEU A 50 6.25 -2.93 -8.88
CA LEU A 50 6.41 -1.59 -9.49
C LEU A 50 6.48 -0.42 -8.48
N LYS A 51 5.66 -0.49 -7.42
CA LYS A 51 5.64 0.48 -6.31
C LYS A 51 7.03 0.85 -5.79
N VAL A 52 7.92 -0.13 -5.61
CA VAL A 52 9.24 0.11 -4.99
C VAL A 52 10.12 0.96 -5.90
N TYR A 53 10.11 0.68 -7.21
CA TYR A 53 10.84 1.46 -8.20
C TYR A 53 10.21 2.85 -8.37
N ARG A 54 8.88 2.92 -8.39
CA ARG A 54 8.13 4.17 -8.44
C ARG A 54 8.50 5.12 -7.30
N GLU A 55 8.56 4.61 -6.07
CA GLU A 55 8.90 5.41 -4.88
C GLU A 55 10.38 5.78 -4.80
N SER A 56 11.26 4.99 -5.41
CA SER A 56 12.70 5.27 -5.44
C SER A 56 13.06 6.27 -6.53
N LEU A 57 12.38 6.18 -7.68
CA LEU A 57 12.67 6.99 -8.87
C LEU A 57 11.81 8.26 -8.93
N GLY A 58 10.64 8.30 -8.28
CA GLY A 58 9.69 9.41 -8.33
C GLY A 58 9.60 10.24 -7.07
N THR A 59 9.22 11.51 -7.23
CA THR A 59 8.83 12.41 -6.12
C THR A 59 7.32 12.52 -6.06
N GLY A 60 6.74 12.43 -4.86
CA GLY A 60 5.33 12.71 -4.61
C GLY A 60 5.12 14.12 -4.06
N LEU A 61 3.86 14.51 -3.85
CA LEU A 61 3.56 15.80 -3.23
C LEU A 61 3.64 15.70 -1.70
N MET A 62 3.16 14.60 -1.15
CA MET A 62 3.12 14.33 0.29
C MET A 62 3.70 12.94 0.58
N SER A 63 3.84 12.63 1.85
CA SER A 63 4.29 11.34 2.35
C SER A 63 3.62 11.01 3.70
N VAL A 64 3.95 9.86 4.27
CA VAL A 64 3.53 9.46 5.61
C VAL A 64 4.77 9.07 6.43
N ASN A 65 4.78 9.43 7.70
CA ASN A 65 5.82 9.01 8.64
C ASN A 65 5.49 7.65 9.29
N GLU A 66 6.38 7.19 10.17
CA GLU A 66 6.23 5.92 10.91
C GLU A 66 5.04 5.88 11.87
N ASN A 67 4.54 7.04 12.27
CA ASN A 67 3.32 7.20 13.06
C ASN A 67 2.06 7.27 12.20
N PHE A 68 2.18 7.13 10.88
CA PHE A 68 1.10 7.19 9.90
C PHE A 68 0.47 8.58 9.78
N GLU A 69 1.23 9.62 10.14
CA GLU A 69 0.83 11.01 9.98
C GLU A 69 1.28 11.53 8.61
N PHE A 70 0.47 12.37 7.99
CA PHE A 70 0.81 13.00 6.72
C PHE A 70 1.95 14.01 6.89
N THR A 71 2.96 13.89 6.05
CA THR A 71 4.12 14.79 5.99
C THR A 71 4.29 15.36 4.58
N GLY A 72 5.11 16.41 4.47
CA GLY A 72 5.51 16.94 3.17
C GLY A 72 6.44 15.99 2.41
N ASP A 73 6.41 16.08 1.09
CA ASP A 73 7.48 15.61 0.22
C ASP A 73 7.93 16.77 -0.67
N LEU A 74 7.48 16.87 -1.94
CA LEU A 74 7.69 18.09 -2.71
C LEU A 74 6.92 19.28 -2.13
N ALA A 75 5.73 19.05 -1.56
CA ALA A 75 4.98 20.09 -0.86
C ALA A 75 5.60 20.31 0.53
N ARG A 76 6.27 21.45 0.72
CA ARG A 76 6.84 21.86 2.01
C ARG A 76 5.79 22.25 3.04
N SER A 77 4.59 22.63 2.58
CA SER A 77 3.44 22.94 3.43
C SER A 77 2.16 22.86 2.61
N TRP A 78 1.04 22.67 3.30
CA TRP A 78 -0.28 22.68 2.70
C TRP A 78 -1.30 23.38 3.60
N GLU A 79 -2.42 23.78 3.01
CA GLU A 79 -3.51 24.46 3.69
C GLU A 79 -4.85 24.04 3.07
N LEU A 80 -5.82 23.70 3.91
CA LEU A 80 -7.20 23.43 3.48
C LEU A 80 -8.05 24.66 3.75
N SER A 81 -8.84 25.06 2.76
CA SER A 81 -9.86 26.10 2.89
C SER A 81 -11.16 25.66 2.21
N ASP A 82 -12.21 26.49 2.35
CA ASP A 82 -13.55 26.20 1.81
C ASP A 82 -14.08 24.82 2.24
N GLU A 83 -14.01 24.54 3.55
CA GLU A 83 -14.38 23.25 4.17
C GLU A 83 -13.66 22.04 3.54
N GLY A 84 -12.44 22.25 3.05
CA GLY A 84 -11.60 21.24 2.43
C GLY A 84 -11.79 21.07 0.93
N ARG A 85 -12.62 21.90 0.29
CA ARG A 85 -12.79 21.89 -1.18
C ARG A 85 -11.62 22.54 -1.91
N VAL A 86 -10.79 23.31 -1.21
CA VAL A 86 -9.57 23.90 -1.75
C VAL A 86 -8.36 23.44 -0.94
N LEU A 87 -7.43 22.74 -1.59
CA LEU A 87 -6.13 22.37 -1.03
C LEU A 87 -5.04 23.22 -1.68
N THR A 88 -4.41 24.10 -0.92
CA THR A 88 -3.26 24.89 -1.36
C THR A 88 -1.98 24.16 -1.01
N LEU A 89 -1.11 23.93 -2.00
CA LEU A 89 0.21 23.31 -1.81
C LEU A 89 1.30 24.33 -2.13
N ARG A 90 2.30 24.44 -1.24
CA ARG A 90 3.52 25.22 -1.47
C ARG A 90 4.68 24.24 -1.66
N LEU A 91 5.40 24.33 -2.77
CA LEU A 91 6.43 23.39 -3.20
C LEU A 91 7.83 23.84 -2.77
N HIS A 92 8.74 22.89 -2.60
CA HIS A 92 10.17 23.18 -2.53
C HIS A 92 10.69 23.71 -3.88
N PRO A 93 11.48 24.81 -3.90
CA PRO A 93 12.08 25.31 -5.12
C PRO A 93 13.31 24.49 -5.54
N GLY A 94 13.76 24.67 -6.79
CA GLY A 94 15.07 24.19 -7.26
C GLY A 94 15.18 22.69 -7.57
N GLY A 95 14.06 21.96 -7.57
CA GLY A 95 13.98 20.59 -8.08
C GLY A 95 13.87 20.52 -9.60
N THR A 96 14.34 19.42 -10.18
CA THR A 96 14.16 19.07 -11.59
C THR A 96 13.66 17.64 -11.75
N TYR A 97 13.13 17.32 -12.93
CA TYR A 97 13.03 15.94 -13.39
C TYR A 97 14.42 15.41 -13.80
N HIS A 98 14.53 14.10 -14.02
CA HIS A 98 15.76 13.40 -14.41
C HIS A 98 16.33 13.84 -15.76
N ASP A 99 15.51 14.49 -16.60
CA ASP A 99 15.87 15.10 -17.88
C ASP A 99 16.22 16.60 -17.76
N GLY A 100 16.21 17.16 -16.54
CA GLY A 100 16.52 18.56 -16.27
C GLY A 100 15.33 19.52 -16.41
N ALA A 101 14.14 19.04 -16.79
CA ALA A 101 12.95 19.90 -16.83
C ALA A 101 12.60 20.43 -15.41
N PRO A 102 12.07 21.65 -15.28
CA PRO A 102 11.70 22.19 -13.97
C PRO A 102 10.63 21.34 -13.26
N LEU A 103 10.82 21.12 -11.96
CA LEU A 103 9.82 20.53 -11.08
C LEU A 103 9.07 21.66 -10.34
N ASP A 104 8.01 22.14 -10.96
CA ASP A 104 7.24 23.32 -10.53
C ASP A 104 5.71 23.11 -10.59
N ALA A 105 4.95 24.13 -10.20
CA ALA A 105 3.50 24.07 -10.11
C ALA A 105 2.80 23.75 -11.46
N GLU A 106 3.34 24.22 -12.59
CA GLU A 106 2.82 23.89 -13.92
C GLU A 106 3.04 22.40 -14.24
N SER A 107 4.22 21.86 -13.90
CA SER A 107 4.48 20.43 -14.07
C SER A 107 3.57 19.56 -13.19
N VAL A 108 3.22 20.02 -11.98
CA VAL A 108 2.26 19.34 -11.09
C VAL A 108 0.86 19.40 -11.68
N LYS A 109 0.40 20.56 -12.15
CA LYS A 109 -0.89 20.73 -12.84
C LYS A 109 -1.00 19.79 -14.04
N TRP A 110 0.04 19.70 -14.88
CA TRP A 110 0.08 18.78 -16.02
C TRP A 110 -0.12 17.33 -15.59
N ASN A 111 0.56 16.90 -14.52
CA ASN A 111 0.43 15.55 -13.96
C ASN A 111 -1.00 15.27 -13.47
N PHE A 112 -1.64 16.19 -12.74
CA PHE A 112 -3.06 16.04 -12.39
C PHE A 112 -3.95 15.94 -13.62
N GLY A 113 -3.73 16.80 -14.61
CA GLY A 113 -4.47 16.76 -15.88
C GLY A 113 -4.34 15.42 -16.60
N LEU A 114 -3.15 14.80 -16.56
CA LEU A 114 -2.91 13.47 -17.12
C LEU A 114 -3.80 12.41 -16.48
N VAL A 115 -3.89 12.41 -15.14
CA VAL A 115 -4.63 11.37 -14.40
C VAL A 115 -6.14 11.65 -14.28
N THR A 116 -6.58 12.90 -14.44
CA THR A 116 -8.02 13.22 -14.52
C THR A 116 -8.54 13.11 -15.96
N GLY A 117 -7.65 13.10 -16.95
CA GLY A 117 -7.97 13.00 -18.38
C GLY A 117 -8.17 14.35 -19.07
N GLU A 118 -7.86 15.46 -18.39
CA GLU A 118 -7.79 16.80 -18.99
C GLU A 118 -6.64 16.91 -20.00
N VAL A 119 -5.52 16.24 -19.73
CA VAL A 119 -4.38 16.14 -20.63
C VAL A 119 -4.43 14.81 -21.38
N VAL A 120 -4.39 14.88 -22.71
CA VAL A 120 -4.27 13.72 -23.59
C VAL A 120 -2.87 13.75 -24.23
N PRO A 121 -1.95 12.87 -23.80
CA PRO A 121 -0.60 12.79 -24.36
C PRO A 121 -0.59 12.60 -25.87
N LYS A 122 0.43 13.12 -26.56
CA LYS A 122 0.57 12.95 -28.03
C LYS A 122 0.56 11.50 -28.46
N TRP A 123 1.28 10.61 -27.76
CA TRP A 123 1.27 9.18 -28.07
C TRP A 123 -0.16 8.59 -28.04
N LEU A 124 -1.01 9.08 -27.12
CA LEU A 124 -2.39 8.63 -27.00
C LEU A 124 -3.27 9.22 -28.10
N GLN A 125 -3.03 10.47 -28.49
CA GLN A 125 -3.71 11.07 -29.65
C GLN A 125 -3.44 10.25 -30.92
N GLU A 126 -2.18 9.87 -31.15
CA GLU A 126 -1.80 9.01 -32.29
C GLU A 126 -2.40 7.59 -32.17
N ALA A 127 -2.35 6.98 -30.98
CA ALA A 127 -2.97 5.68 -30.74
C ALA A 127 -4.48 5.70 -31.02
N ARG A 128 -5.17 6.80 -30.69
CA ARG A 128 -6.61 6.98 -30.92
C ARG A 128 -7.00 7.09 -32.39
N LYS A 129 -6.09 7.52 -33.27
CA LYS A 129 -6.32 7.48 -34.72
C LYS A 129 -6.48 6.05 -35.24
N LYS A 130 -5.78 5.09 -34.61
CA LYS A 130 -5.85 3.65 -34.97
C LYS A 130 -6.89 2.90 -34.16
N ASN A 131 -7.05 3.25 -32.89
CA ASN A 131 -8.01 2.65 -31.98
C ASN A 131 -8.68 3.75 -31.14
N PRO A 132 -9.87 4.24 -31.53
CA PRO A 132 -10.58 5.32 -30.81
C PRO A 132 -10.85 5.02 -29.32
N LYS A 133 -10.83 3.73 -28.92
CA LYS A 133 -11.00 3.29 -27.53
C LYS A 133 -9.70 3.23 -26.72
N ALA A 134 -8.55 3.63 -27.29
CA ALA A 134 -7.29 3.69 -26.57
C ALA A 134 -7.39 4.65 -25.37
N GLN A 135 -6.88 4.20 -24.22
CA GLN A 135 -6.90 4.91 -22.96
C GLN A 135 -5.56 4.76 -22.24
N ILE A 136 -5.25 5.73 -21.37
CA ILE A 136 -4.17 5.58 -20.40
C ILE A 136 -4.58 4.50 -19.39
N PRO A 137 -3.74 3.48 -19.13
CA PRO A 137 -3.94 2.51 -18.06
C PRO A 137 -3.69 3.18 -16.69
N ASN A 138 -4.61 4.06 -16.29
CA ASN A 138 -4.45 4.98 -15.18
C ASN A 138 -5.18 4.46 -13.93
N SER A 139 -4.38 4.10 -12.93
CA SER A 139 -4.89 3.61 -11.64
C SER A 139 -5.27 4.74 -10.67
N PHE A 140 -4.77 5.96 -10.88
CA PHE A 140 -5.02 7.11 -10.00
C PHE A 140 -6.37 7.79 -10.24
N LYS A 141 -6.99 7.57 -11.41
CA LYS A 141 -8.31 8.14 -11.74
C LYS A 141 -9.37 7.86 -10.67
N ALA A 142 -9.39 6.64 -10.12
CA ALA A 142 -10.35 6.26 -9.08
C ALA A 142 -10.19 7.09 -7.78
N TYR A 143 -8.96 7.52 -7.49
CA TYR A 143 -8.60 8.24 -6.27
C TYR A 143 -8.61 9.76 -6.43
N LEU A 144 -8.55 10.28 -7.65
CA LEU A 144 -8.46 11.72 -7.95
C LEU A 144 -9.60 12.26 -8.82
N SER A 145 -10.62 11.45 -9.14
CA SER A 145 -11.76 11.89 -9.98
C SER A 145 -12.61 13.03 -9.40
N HIS A 146 -12.47 13.32 -8.10
CA HIS A 146 -13.13 14.45 -7.43
C HIS A 146 -12.39 15.77 -7.61
N VAL A 147 -11.15 15.77 -8.11
CA VAL A 147 -10.39 16.98 -8.46
C VAL A 147 -11.06 17.63 -9.68
N GLN A 148 -11.46 18.88 -9.54
CA GLN A 148 -12.13 19.65 -10.59
C GLN A 148 -11.16 20.50 -11.41
N LYS A 149 -10.18 21.11 -10.74
CA LYS A 149 -9.22 22.03 -11.35
C LYS A 149 -7.96 22.10 -10.52
N VAL A 150 -6.82 22.21 -11.19
CA VAL A 150 -5.57 22.67 -10.56
C VAL A 150 -5.23 24.06 -11.08
N GLU A 151 -5.16 25.02 -10.17
CA GLU A 151 -4.82 26.41 -10.43
C GLU A 151 -3.38 26.67 -9.98
N VAL A 152 -2.57 27.17 -10.90
CA VAL A 152 -1.21 27.64 -10.58
C VAL A 152 -1.34 29.08 -10.09
N VAL A 153 -0.92 29.32 -8.85
CA VAL A 153 -0.90 30.65 -8.24
C VAL A 153 0.41 31.36 -8.57
N ASP A 154 1.51 30.63 -8.42
CA ASP A 154 2.84 31.04 -8.82
C ASP A 154 3.69 29.79 -9.11
N LYS A 155 4.97 29.99 -9.47
CA LYS A 155 5.89 28.91 -9.85
C LYS A 155 5.94 27.75 -8.84
N TYR A 156 5.79 28.02 -7.54
CA TYR A 156 5.89 27.02 -6.47
C TYR A 156 4.64 26.96 -5.60
N THR A 157 3.51 27.52 -6.04
CA THR A 157 2.24 27.46 -5.31
C THR A 157 1.12 27.07 -6.26
N LEU A 158 0.34 26.06 -5.87
CA LEU A 158 -0.86 25.64 -6.60
C LEU A 158 -2.04 25.42 -5.65
N ARG A 159 -3.25 25.52 -6.20
CA ARG A 159 -4.51 25.18 -5.53
C ARG A 159 -5.19 24.05 -6.27
N ILE A 160 -5.59 23.03 -5.54
CA ILE A 160 -6.39 21.92 -6.04
C ILE A 160 -7.82 22.16 -5.59
N HIS A 161 -8.71 22.41 -6.56
CA HIS A 161 -10.14 22.59 -6.35
C HIS A 161 -10.86 21.25 -6.50
N GLN A 162 -11.75 20.94 -5.56
CA GLN A 162 -12.29 19.59 -5.38
C GLN A 162 -13.78 19.61 -5.11
N LYS A 163 -14.47 18.56 -5.57
CA LYS A 163 -15.85 18.27 -5.17
C LYS A 163 -15.88 17.98 -3.67
N ASP A 164 -17.03 18.26 -3.06
CA ASP A 164 -17.26 17.89 -1.66
C ASP A 164 -17.09 16.38 -1.43
N ILE A 165 -17.78 15.57 -2.24
CA ILE A 165 -17.59 14.12 -2.25
C ILE A 165 -16.22 13.80 -2.85
N GLY A 166 -15.33 13.29 -2.00
CA GLY A 166 -14.03 12.76 -2.39
C GLY A 166 -12.86 13.56 -1.85
N LYS A 167 -13.06 14.79 -1.36
CA LYS A 167 -11.99 15.67 -0.86
C LYS A 167 -11.11 15.01 0.20
N ALA A 168 -11.69 14.17 1.07
CA ALA A 168 -10.96 13.46 2.11
C ALA A 168 -9.96 12.42 1.56
N GLN A 169 -10.17 11.92 0.34
CA GLN A 169 -9.29 10.94 -0.29
C GLN A 169 -7.97 11.55 -0.77
N THR A 170 -7.94 12.87 -1.00
CA THR A 170 -6.79 13.55 -1.62
C THR A 170 -5.51 13.30 -0.85
N PHE A 171 -5.53 13.39 0.47
CA PHE A 171 -4.32 13.25 1.28
C PHE A 171 -3.73 11.85 1.14
N GLU A 172 -4.55 10.81 1.20
CA GLU A 172 -4.09 9.44 0.94
C GLU A 172 -3.62 9.23 -0.50
N ALA A 173 -4.28 9.85 -1.49
CA ALA A 173 -3.84 9.82 -2.88
C ALA A 173 -2.52 10.57 -3.11
N LEU A 174 -2.17 11.53 -2.25
CA LEU A 174 -0.91 12.27 -2.37
C LEU A 174 0.23 11.69 -1.52
N ALA A 175 -0.09 10.93 -0.48
CA ALA A 175 0.86 10.52 0.55
C ALA A 175 1.00 9.01 0.75
N ALA A 176 -0.11 8.27 0.63
CA ALA A 176 -0.23 6.91 1.13
C ALA A 176 -0.27 5.85 0.02
N THR A 177 -0.39 4.60 0.43
CA THR A 177 0.15 3.41 -0.25
C THR A 177 -0.64 2.93 -1.44
N PHE A 178 0.07 2.39 -2.45
CA PHE A 178 -0.41 2.13 -3.81
C PHE A 178 -0.88 3.39 -4.53
N THR A 179 -1.43 4.37 -3.82
CA THR A 179 -2.02 5.60 -4.34
C THR A 179 -1.12 6.81 -4.35
N ARG A 180 0.10 6.76 -3.77
CA ARG A 180 1.02 7.91 -3.74
C ARG A 180 1.33 8.37 -5.15
N PHE A 181 0.77 9.52 -5.49
CA PHE A 181 0.87 10.12 -6.81
C PHE A 181 2.28 10.70 -7.02
N VAL A 182 3.13 9.96 -7.74
CA VAL A 182 4.45 10.44 -8.13
C VAL A 182 4.39 11.17 -9.46
N LEU A 183 5.24 12.18 -9.62
CA LEU A 183 5.25 13.05 -10.77
C LEU A 183 6.14 12.49 -11.90
N VAL A 184 5.59 12.44 -13.11
CA VAL A 184 6.31 12.06 -14.35
C VAL A 184 6.74 13.31 -15.11
N SER A 185 7.87 13.25 -15.82
CA SER A 185 8.29 14.34 -16.72
C SER A 185 7.24 14.51 -17.83
N PRO A 186 6.59 15.70 -17.95
CA PRO A 186 5.65 15.97 -19.02
C PRO A 186 6.25 15.71 -20.40
N LYS A 187 7.49 16.14 -20.61
CA LYS A 187 8.19 16.00 -21.89
C LYS A 187 8.40 14.53 -22.27
N ALA A 188 8.86 13.71 -21.33
CA ALA A 188 9.17 12.31 -21.60
C ALA A 188 7.89 11.49 -21.78
N TYR A 189 6.88 11.72 -20.94
CA TYR A 189 5.63 10.96 -20.97
C TYR A 189 4.73 11.34 -22.15
N ASP A 190 4.73 12.61 -22.58
CA ASP A 190 3.88 13.08 -23.68
C ASP A 190 4.21 12.41 -25.03
N MET A 191 5.50 12.12 -25.25
CA MET A 191 6.01 11.73 -26.56
C MET A 191 5.97 10.22 -26.84
N ASP A 192 6.40 9.39 -25.88
CA ASP A 192 6.67 7.97 -26.14
C ASP A 192 6.45 7.10 -24.89
N ILE A 193 5.27 6.47 -24.84
CA ILE A 193 4.91 5.59 -23.74
C ILE A 193 5.72 4.29 -23.71
N GLU A 194 6.17 3.78 -24.86
CA GLU A 194 6.94 2.53 -24.91
C GLU A 194 8.34 2.74 -24.32
N LYS A 195 9.00 3.85 -24.70
CA LYS A 195 10.26 4.26 -24.11
C LYS A 195 10.12 4.59 -22.63
N PHE A 196 9.09 5.37 -22.27
CA PHE A 196 8.86 5.72 -20.85
C PHE A 196 8.67 4.46 -19.99
N SER A 197 7.93 3.47 -20.49
CA SER A 197 7.67 2.21 -19.79
C SER A 197 8.91 1.32 -19.60
N ARG A 198 10.02 1.60 -20.28
CA ARG A 198 11.30 0.87 -20.18
C ARG A 198 12.41 1.66 -19.49
N SER A 199 12.39 2.98 -19.65
CA SER A 199 13.37 3.92 -19.10
C SER A 199 12.63 5.19 -18.64
N PRO A 200 11.96 5.15 -17.48
CA PRO A 200 11.12 6.25 -17.02
C PRO A 200 11.94 7.48 -16.66
N VAL A 201 11.39 8.66 -16.91
CA VAL A 201 11.97 9.95 -16.53
C VAL A 201 11.07 10.59 -15.47
N LEU A 202 11.54 10.55 -14.23
CA LEU A 202 10.79 10.99 -13.06
C LEU A 202 11.54 12.13 -12.35
N SER A 203 11.26 12.35 -11.07
CA SER A 203 11.74 13.50 -10.29
C SER A 203 12.34 13.12 -8.93
N GLY A 204 12.47 11.82 -8.66
CA GLY A 204 12.89 11.28 -7.38
C GLY A 204 14.41 11.34 -7.13
N PRO A 205 14.83 10.89 -5.94
CA PRO A 205 16.22 10.95 -5.46
C PRO A 205 17.19 10.09 -6.28
N PHE A 206 16.68 9.05 -6.94
CA PHE A 206 17.45 8.18 -7.81
C PHE A 206 16.95 8.30 -9.26
N LYS A 207 17.88 8.38 -10.21
CA LYS A 207 17.66 8.43 -11.65
C LYS A 207 17.93 7.06 -12.26
N PHE A 208 17.03 6.62 -13.13
CA PHE A 208 17.15 5.36 -13.87
C PHE A 208 18.46 5.28 -14.65
N VAL A 209 19.14 4.13 -14.59
CA VAL A 209 20.35 3.82 -15.37
C VAL A 209 20.09 2.65 -16.32
N GLU A 210 19.71 1.50 -15.80
CA GLU A 210 19.51 0.28 -16.58
C GLU A 210 18.40 -0.57 -15.96
N TRP A 211 17.66 -1.29 -16.81
CA TRP A 211 16.79 -2.37 -16.38
C TRP A 211 16.96 -3.58 -17.30
N LYS A 212 17.50 -4.66 -16.73
CA LYS A 212 17.65 -5.94 -17.40
C LYS A 212 16.63 -6.92 -16.84
N ARG A 213 15.69 -7.30 -17.71
CA ARG A 213 14.54 -8.14 -17.39
C ARG A 213 14.94 -9.40 -16.60
N ASN A 214 14.25 -9.66 -15.50
CA ASN A 214 14.45 -10.79 -14.59
C ASN A 214 15.87 -10.90 -14.01
N GLN A 215 16.68 -9.84 -14.08
CA GLN A 215 18.03 -9.77 -13.50
C GLN A 215 18.14 -8.62 -12.50
N HIS A 216 18.03 -7.37 -12.98
CA HIS A 216 18.25 -6.20 -12.15
C HIS A 216 17.65 -4.91 -12.68
N LEU A 217 17.45 -3.93 -11.80
CA LEU A 217 17.20 -2.52 -12.11
C LEU A 217 18.17 -1.65 -11.30
N PHE A 218 18.94 -0.81 -11.99
CA PHE A 218 19.93 0.07 -11.38
C PHE A 218 19.53 1.53 -11.53
N ALA A 219 19.80 2.29 -10.47
CA ALA A 219 19.58 3.72 -10.45
C ALA A 219 20.71 4.43 -9.68
N GLU A 220 21.02 5.65 -10.09
CA GLU A 220 22.07 6.49 -9.52
C GLU A 220 21.49 7.75 -8.90
N ARG A 221 22.24 8.41 -8.02
CA ARG A 221 21.86 9.67 -7.40
C ARG A 221 21.43 10.72 -8.44
N HIS A 222 20.24 11.29 -8.25
CA HIS A 222 19.79 12.44 -9.02
C HIS A 222 20.32 13.76 -8.43
N LYS A 223 21.34 14.36 -9.06
CA LYS A 223 21.91 15.67 -8.64
C LYS A 223 20.88 16.82 -8.63
N GLY A 224 19.80 16.70 -9.41
CA GLY A 224 18.73 17.68 -9.50
C GLY A 224 17.60 17.51 -8.48
N TYR A 225 17.72 16.54 -7.55
CA TYR A 225 16.74 16.35 -6.48
C TYR A 225 16.56 17.63 -5.65
N PHE A 226 15.34 17.93 -5.22
CA PHE A 226 15.02 19.21 -4.55
C PHE A 226 15.66 19.31 -3.16
N ASP A 227 15.75 18.19 -2.43
CA ASP A 227 16.50 18.12 -1.18
C ASP A 227 17.96 17.80 -1.47
N LYS A 228 18.82 18.82 -1.37
CA LYS A 228 20.26 18.70 -1.66
C LYS A 228 21.01 17.83 -0.67
N ASN A 229 20.41 17.50 0.47
CA ASN A 229 21.00 16.61 1.45
C ASN A 229 20.67 15.13 1.19
N LEU A 230 19.80 14.82 0.23
CA LEU A 230 19.38 13.45 -0.05
C LEU A 230 19.61 13.08 -1.52
N PRO A 231 19.70 11.77 -1.84
CA PRO A 231 19.83 10.62 -0.92
C PRO A 231 21.20 10.58 -0.21
N TYR A 232 21.48 9.62 0.67
CA TYR A 232 22.84 9.44 1.21
C TYR A 232 23.75 8.57 0.33
N VAL A 233 23.25 7.45 -0.20
CA VAL A 233 23.98 6.57 -1.12
C VAL A 233 24.07 7.11 -2.55
N ASP A 234 25.10 6.72 -3.30
CA ASP A 234 25.30 7.15 -4.70
C ASP A 234 24.51 6.31 -5.69
N ARG A 235 24.27 5.05 -5.37
CA ARG A 235 23.57 4.09 -6.23
C ARG A 235 22.64 3.22 -5.43
N ILE A 236 21.54 2.82 -6.06
CA ILE A 236 20.65 1.77 -5.59
C ILE A 236 20.51 0.70 -6.67
N GLU A 237 20.72 -0.54 -6.29
CA GLU A 237 20.72 -1.69 -7.19
C GLU A 237 19.70 -2.71 -6.73
N PHE A 238 18.63 -2.87 -7.51
CA PHE A 238 17.61 -3.87 -7.27
C PHE A 238 17.96 -5.15 -8.01
N TYR A 239 18.11 -6.25 -7.28
CA TYR A 239 18.36 -7.58 -7.84
C TYR A 239 17.10 -8.43 -7.74
N PHE A 240 16.72 -9.09 -8.83
CA PHE A 240 15.51 -9.91 -8.89
C PHE A 240 15.85 -11.36 -8.56
N MET A 241 15.47 -11.80 -7.37
CA MET A 241 15.85 -13.08 -6.79
C MET A 241 14.59 -13.81 -6.31
N PRO A 242 13.94 -14.64 -7.15
CA PRO A 242 12.70 -15.34 -6.79
C PRO A 242 12.85 -16.27 -5.58
N ASP A 243 13.97 -16.98 -5.47
CA ASP A 243 14.21 -17.91 -4.37
C ASP A 243 14.52 -17.17 -3.05
N ALA A 244 13.70 -17.41 -2.03
CA ALA A 244 13.80 -16.72 -0.75
C ALA A 244 15.03 -17.14 0.08
N ASN A 245 15.48 -18.39 -0.04
CA ASN A 245 16.67 -18.88 0.64
C ASN A 245 17.93 -18.26 0.02
N GLN A 246 17.97 -18.11 -1.31
CA GLN A 246 19.03 -17.41 -2.02
C GLN A 246 19.12 -15.95 -1.57
N ARG A 247 17.97 -15.25 -1.43
CA ARG A 247 17.94 -13.89 -0.86
C ARG A 247 18.53 -13.86 0.54
N MET A 248 18.13 -14.79 1.41
CA MET A 248 18.62 -14.88 2.78
C MET A 248 20.14 -15.13 2.83
N ASN A 249 20.64 -16.07 2.03
CA ASN A 249 22.06 -16.38 1.94
C ASN A 249 22.88 -15.18 1.43
N ALA A 250 22.38 -14.46 0.43
CA ALA A 250 23.01 -13.26 -0.11
C ALA A 250 23.05 -12.11 0.91
N LEU A 251 22.02 -11.98 1.76
CA LEU A 251 22.01 -11.00 2.85
C LEU A 251 23.09 -11.33 3.90
N THR A 252 23.15 -12.59 4.32
CA THR A 252 24.12 -13.04 5.34
C THR A 252 25.57 -12.97 4.84
N SER A 253 25.82 -13.27 3.56
CA SER A 253 27.16 -13.20 2.96
C SER A 253 27.61 -11.78 2.63
N GLY A 254 26.71 -10.79 2.69
CA GLY A 254 27.03 -9.41 2.34
C GLY A 254 26.98 -9.09 0.85
N GLN A 255 26.40 -9.96 0.03
CA GLN A 255 26.12 -9.69 -1.38
C GLN A 255 24.93 -8.74 -1.58
N ILE A 256 23.96 -8.76 -0.65
CA ILE A 256 22.79 -7.88 -0.61
C ILE A 256 22.74 -7.16 0.74
N ASP A 257 22.21 -5.93 0.75
CA ASP A 257 22.09 -5.11 1.95
C ASP A 257 20.67 -5.14 2.55
N ILE A 258 19.63 -5.24 1.71
CA ILE A 258 18.22 -5.30 2.14
C ILE A 258 17.47 -6.39 1.37
N ILE A 259 16.66 -7.20 2.05
CA ILE A 259 15.58 -8.01 1.46
C ILE A 259 14.28 -7.21 1.58
N ASN A 260 13.73 -6.79 0.44
CA ASN A 260 12.52 -5.97 0.40
C ASN A 260 11.26 -6.73 0.84
N ASN A 261 11.21 -8.06 0.70
CA ASN A 261 10.11 -8.89 1.17
C ASN A 261 10.62 -10.25 1.66
N LEU A 262 10.61 -10.44 2.98
CA LEU A 262 11.02 -11.67 3.65
C LEU A 262 9.78 -12.54 3.94
N PRO A 263 9.72 -13.79 3.45
CA PRO A 263 8.61 -14.69 3.78
C PRO A 263 8.55 -15.02 5.27
N LEU A 264 7.34 -15.26 5.80
CA LEU A 264 7.13 -15.61 7.20
C LEU A 264 7.98 -16.80 7.67
N SER A 265 8.16 -17.79 6.80
CA SER A 265 8.92 -19.01 7.09
C SER A 265 10.41 -18.74 7.39
N LEU A 266 10.94 -17.60 6.93
CA LEU A 266 12.34 -17.21 7.15
C LEU A 266 12.51 -16.14 8.22
N TYR A 267 11.42 -15.62 8.81
CA TYR A 267 11.50 -14.55 9.80
C TYR A 267 12.34 -14.95 11.02
N GLU A 268 12.06 -16.10 11.62
CA GLU A 268 12.80 -16.58 12.80
C GLU A 268 14.27 -16.88 12.47
N THR A 269 14.56 -17.40 11.28
CA THR A 269 15.92 -17.61 10.80
C THR A 269 16.66 -16.27 10.66
N ALA A 270 16.05 -15.27 10.02
CA ALA A 270 16.64 -13.95 9.83
C ALA A 270 16.84 -13.20 11.15
N LYS A 271 15.90 -13.34 12.09
CA LYS A 271 15.98 -12.73 13.41
C LYS A 271 17.15 -13.26 14.24
N LYS A 272 17.55 -14.51 14.04
CA LYS A 272 18.67 -15.17 14.73
C LYS A 272 20.00 -15.04 13.97
N ALA A 273 19.98 -14.57 12.73
CA ALA A 273 21.19 -14.48 11.90
C ALA A 273 22.11 -13.34 12.37
N PRO A 274 23.41 -13.61 12.60
CA PRO A 274 24.37 -12.57 12.99
C PRO A 274 24.46 -11.46 11.95
N GLY A 275 24.49 -10.21 12.41
CA GLY A 275 24.61 -9.04 11.53
C GLY A 275 23.38 -8.75 10.68
N VAL A 276 22.23 -9.38 10.95
CA VAL A 276 20.95 -9.12 10.29
C VAL A 276 20.00 -8.41 11.25
N ARG A 277 19.29 -7.39 10.75
CA ARG A 277 18.17 -6.73 11.41
C ARG A 277 16.88 -7.08 10.68
N THR A 278 15.88 -7.55 11.42
CA THR A 278 14.53 -7.77 10.88
C THR A 278 13.62 -6.60 11.23
N TYR A 279 12.70 -6.29 10.31
CA TYR A 279 11.70 -5.25 10.46
C TYR A 279 10.32 -5.89 10.32
N LEU A 280 9.56 -5.91 11.41
CA LEU A 280 8.21 -6.44 11.48
C LEU A 280 7.24 -5.26 11.62
N GLY A 281 6.41 -5.04 10.59
CA GLY A 281 5.59 -3.82 10.50
C GLY A 281 4.26 -3.93 11.21
N ARG A 282 3.61 -2.77 11.35
CA ARG A 282 2.17 -2.72 11.61
C ARG A 282 1.47 -3.61 10.58
N THR A 283 0.48 -4.38 11.05
CA THR A 283 -0.33 -5.26 10.22
C THR A 283 -1.27 -4.43 9.34
N THR A 284 -0.76 -3.83 8.28
CA THR A 284 -1.51 -2.91 7.40
C THR A 284 -2.22 -3.61 6.25
N THR A 285 -2.18 -4.94 6.19
CA THR A 285 -2.88 -5.75 5.18
C THR A 285 -3.77 -6.78 5.88
N ASN A 286 -4.94 -7.06 5.30
CA ASN A 286 -5.75 -8.19 5.73
C ASN A 286 -5.49 -9.40 4.84
N TYR A 287 -5.44 -10.57 5.47
CA TYR A 287 -5.80 -11.83 4.84
C TYR A 287 -7.33 -11.94 4.85
N ALA A 288 -7.94 -12.05 3.68
CA ALA A 288 -9.39 -12.14 3.55
C ALA A 288 -9.77 -13.13 2.43
N PHE A 289 -11.00 -13.63 2.49
CA PHE A 289 -11.52 -14.55 1.48
C PHE A 289 -12.82 -14.06 0.82
N PRO A 290 -12.82 -12.89 0.15
CA PRO A 290 -14.05 -12.29 -0.38
C PRO A 290 -14.80 -13.24 -1.32
N TYR A 291 -16.12 -13.20 -1.22
CA TYR A 291 -17.06 -13.89 -2.10
C TYR A 291 -17.86 -12.88 -2.92
N ASN A 292 -18.31 -13.30 -4.09
CA ASN A 292 -19.18 -12.49 -4.93
C ASN A 292 -20.62 -12.56 -4.41
N VAL A 293 -21.04 -11.55 -3.65
CA VAL A 293 -22.38 -11.47 -3.03
C VAL A 293 -23.54 -11.40 -4.05
N GLN A 294 -23.25 -11.19 -5.33
CA GLN A 294 -24.27 -11.22 -6.38
C GLN A 294 -24.65 -12.65 -6.79
N LEU A 295 -23.80 -13.64 -6.50
CA LEU A 295 -24.10 -15.04 -6.80
C LEU A 295 -25.19 -15.55 -5.85
N PRO A 296 -26.19 -16.32 -6.34
CA PRO A 296 -27.32 -16.77 -5.53
C PRO A 296 -26.93 -17.44 -4.21
N MET A 297 -25.86 -18.23 -4.21
CA MET A 297 -25.35 -18.95 -3.03
C MET A 297 -24.87 -18.04 -1.89
N TRP A 298 -24.48 -16.78 -2.19
CA TRP A 298 -23.97 -15.82 -1.22
C TRP A 298 -24.98 -14.72 -0.87
N LYS A 299 -26.19 -14.74 -1.46
CA LYS A 299 -27.22 -13.72 -1.21
C LYS A 299 -27.79 -13.77 0.22
N ASP A 300 -27.92 -14.97 0.78
CA ASP A 300 -28.43 -15.16 2.14
C ASP A 300 -27.36 -14.78 3.17
N ILE A 301 -27.67 -13.78 4.01
CA ILE A 301 -26.78 -13.33 5.08
C ILE A 301 -26.49 -14.43 6.11
N ARG A 302 -27.40 -15.39 6.31
CA ARG A 302 -27.20 -16.53 7.22
C ARG A 302 -26.07 -17.42 6.73
N VAL A 303 -26.02 -17.69 5.42
CA VAL A 303 -24.92 -18.42 4.78
C VAL A 303 -23.62 -17.65 4.94
N ARG A 304 -23.62 -16.34 4.67
CA ARG A 304 -22.42 -15.52 4.84
C ARG A 304 -21.92 -15.51 6.27
N LYS A 305 -22.81 -15.36 7.27
CA LYS A 305 -22.45 -15.42 8.69
C LYS A 305 -21.97 -16.83 9.10
N ALA A 306 -22.58 -17.88 8.59
CA ALA A 306 -22.11 -19.25 8.86
C ALA A 306 -20.67 -19.46 8.35
N ILE A 307 -20.39 -19.10 7.10
CA ILE A 307 -19.08 -19.32 6.48
C ILE A 307 -18.04 -18.32 6.98
N SER A 308 -18.32 -17.02 6.92
CA SER A 308 -17.30 -16.00 7.19
C SER A 308 -17.09 -15.66 8.64
N CYS A 309 -18.06 -16.00 9.50
CA CYS A 309 -18.07 -15.55 10.87
C CYS A 309 -17.88 -16.72 11.84
N TYR A 310 -18.91 -17.53 11.99
CA TYR A 310 -18.95 -18.60 12.97
C TYR A 310 -18.16 -19.84 12.53
N GLY A 311 -17.93 -20.01 11.23
CA GLY A 311 -17.19 -21.14 10.66
C GLY A 311 -15.66 -20.99 10.65
N VAL A 312 -15.11 -19.84 11.06
CA VAL A 312 -13.67 -19.53 10.93
C VAL A 312 -12.98 -19.46 12.30
N ASP A 313 -12.11 -20.42 12.57
CA ASP A 313 -11.15 -20.34 13.67
C ASP A 313 -9.94 -19.50 13.24
N ARG A 314 -10.10 -18.18 13.36
CA ARG A 314 -9.07 -17.18 13.05
C ARG A 314 -7.81 -17.35 13.92
N ALA A 315 -7.99 -17.73 15.18
CA ALA A 315 -6.88 -17.94 16.11
C ALA A 315 -6.05 -19.16 15.72
N GLY A 316 -6.71 -20.27 15.37
CA GLY A 316 -6.08 -21.46 14.83
C GLY A 316 -5.30 -21.18 13.55
N ILE A 317 -5.91 -20.47 12.58
CA ILE A 317 -5.23 -20.10 11.32
C ILE A 317 -4.02 -19.19 11.57
N ALA A 318 -4.17 -18.16 12.40
CA ALA A 318 -3.08 -17.25 12.73
C ALA A 318 -1.89 -17.97 13.38
N LYS A 319 -2.16 -18.92 14.28
CA LYS A 319 -1.13 -19.71 14.97
C LYS A 319 -0.41 -20.68 14.02
N THR A 320 -1.14 -21.39 13.18
CA THR A 320 -0.58 -22.47 12.35
C THR A 320 -0.10 -21.98 11.00
N ALA A 321 -1.03 -21.61 10.11
CA ALA A 321 -0.74 -21.22 8.73
C ALA A 321 0.03 -19.89 8.64
N LEU A 322 -0.21 -18.97 9.58
CA LEU A 322 0.50 -17.68 9.65
C LEU A 322 1.61 -17.67 10.72
N ARG A 323 1.96 -18.84 11.28
CA ARG A 323 3.14 -19.06 12.14
C ARG A 323 3.20 -18.15 13.37
N GLY A 324 2.05 -17.72 13.88
CA GLY A 324 1.94 -16.78 15.02
C GLY A 324 2.30 -15.33 14.69
N LEU A 325 2.58 -15.01 13.42
CA LEU A 325 2.89 -13.65 12.95
C LEU A 325 1.63 -12.92 12.44
N GLY A 326 0.57 -13.65 12.13
CA GLY A 326 -0.74 -13.07 11.84
C GLY A 326 -1.50 -12.71 13.12
N GLN A 327 -2.26 -11.62 13.08
CA GLN A 327 -3.17 -11.21 14.16
C GLN A 327 -4.60 -11.65 13.79
N PRO A 328 -5.29 -12.53 14.55
CA PRO A 328 -6.70 -12.84 14.32
C PRO A 328 -7.53 -11.57 14.22
N TRP A 329 -8.32 -11.42 13.16
CA TRP A 329 -8.96 -10.15 12.86
C TRP A 329 -10.27 -10.30 12.10
N ASN A 330 -11.25 -9.48 12.46
CA ASN A 330 -12.51 -9.32 11.73
C ASN A 330 -12.84 -7.85 11.55
N SER A 331 -12.21 -7.17 10.58
CA SER A 331 -12.66 -5.88 10.09
C SER A 331 -12.04 -5.61 8.72
N VAL A 332 -12.67 -4.72 7.95
CA VAL A 332 -12.19 -4.31 6.62
C VAL A 332 -10.97 -3.39 6.68
N SER A 333 -10.83 -2.59 7.75
CA SER A 333 -9.56 -1.94 8.06
C SER A 333 -8.69 -2.95 8.81
N PRO A 334 -7.43 -3.16 8.40
CA PRO A 334 -6.53 -4.09 9.08
C PRO A 334 -6.06 -3.53 10.43
N PRO A 335 -5.58 -4.36 11.37
CA PRO A 335 -5.29 -3.91 12.74
C PRO A 335 -4.23 -2.81 12.83
N GLY A 336 -3.37 -2.71 11.81
CA GLY A 336 -2.33 -1.71 11.72
C GLY A 336 -2.82 -0.36 11.17
N ALA A 337 -4.05 -0.25 10.67
CA ALA A 337 -4.59 1.02 10.17
C ALA A 337 -4.82 2.05 11.28
N VAL A 338 -4.90 3.33 10.93
CA VAL A 338 -5.17 4.43 11.88
C VAL A 338 -6.59 4.36 12.43
N ASP A 339 -7.53 3.87 11.62
CA ASP A 339 -8.96 3.79 11.95
C ASP A 339 -9.42 2.37 12.29
N ALA A 340 -8.50 1.50 12.69
CA ALA A 340 -8.79 0.09 12.96
C ALA A 340 -9.83 -0.09 14.08
N LEU A 341 -10.88 -0.87 13.79
CA LEU A 341 -11.88 -1.29 14.77
C LEU A 341 -11.90 -2.81 14.87
N ASP A 342 -11.57 -3.35 16.05
CA ASP A 342 -11.60 -4.80 16.29
C ASP A 342 -13.04 -5.29 16.53
N LEU A 343 -13.61 -5.97 15.53
CA LEU A 343 -14.93 -6.59 15.59
C LEU A 343 -14.83 -8.13 15.69
N THR A 344 -13.68 -8.67 16.10
CA THR A 344 -13.46 -10.12 16.20
C THR A 344 -14.40 -10.77 17.21
N LYS A 345 -14.72 -10.07 18.30
CA LYS A 345 -15.66 -10.56 19.33
C LYS A 345 -17.11 -10.63 18.85
N GLU A 346 -17.49 -9.81 17.88
CA GLU A 346 -18.83 -9.85 17.27
C GLU A 346 -18.99 -11.07 16.34
N CYS A 347 -17.85 -11.71 16.02
CA CYS A 347 -17.75 -12.74 15.02
C CYS A 347 -16.91 -13.95 15.49
N PRO A 348 -17.28 -14.56 16.64
CA PRO A 348 -16.52 -15.64 17.24
C PRO A 348 -16.60 -16.93 16.43
N TYR A 349 -15.62 -17.80 16.59
CA TYR A 349 -15.69 -19.17 16.08
C TYR A 349 -16.74 -19.96 16.89
N ASP A 350 -17.79 -20.42 16.20
CA ASP A 350 -18.91 -21.18 16.76
C ASP A 350 -19.46 -22.14 15.68
N PRO A 351 -18.85 -23.32 15.51
CA PRO A 351 -19.27 -24.29 14.50
C PRO A 351 -20.74 -24.72 14.59
N GLU A 352 -21.29 -24.77 15.81
CA GLU A 352 -22.67 -25.20 16.01
C GLU A 352 -23.65 -24.13 15.55
N LYS A 353 -23.37 -22.86 15.86
CA LYS A 353 -24.15 -21.74 15.31
C LYS A 353 -24.02 -21.64 13.80
N ALA A 354 -22.83 -21.89 13.24
CA ALA A 354 -22.63 -21.94 11.79
C ALA A 354 -23.49 -23.03 11.13
N ARG A 355 -23.48 -24.25 11.69
CA ARG A 355 -24.30 -25.38 11.22
C ARG A 355 -25.79 -25.04 11.27
N LYS A 356 -26.25 -24.43 12.38
CA LYS A 356 -27.65 -24.00 12.55
C LYS A 356 -28.06 -22.99 11.47
N LEU A 357 -27.24 -21.97 11.20
CA LEU A 357 -27.52 -20.97 10.16
C LEU A 357 -27.55 -21.58 8.75
N LEU A 358 -26.68 -22.55 8.46
CA LEU A 358 -26.73 -23.30 7.19
C LEU A 358 -28.01 -24.13 7.08
N ALA A 359 -28.45 -24.78 8.16
CA ALA A 359 -29.71 -25.53 8.21
C ALA A 359 -30.93 -24.62 8.00
N GLU A 360 -30.98 -23.46 8.66
CA GLU A 360 -32.03 -22.46 8.47
C GLU A 360 -32.05 -21.89 7.03
N ALA A 361 -30.91 -21.88 6.36
CA ALA A 361 -30.78 -21.52 4.94
C ALA A 361 -31.07 -22.69 3.98
N GLY A 362 -31.46 -23.86 4.50
CA GLY A 362 -31.86 -25.02 3.71
C GLY A 362 -30.72 -25.92 3.24
N TYR A 363 -29.56 -25.87 3.92
CA TYR A 363 -28.42 -26.75 3.68
C TYR A 363 -28.29 -27.82 4.77
N GLY A 364 -27.81 -28.99 4.41
CA GLY A 364 -27.63 -30.10 5.34
C GLY A 364 -27.02 -31.32 4.64
N PRO A 365 -26.97 -32.50 5.28
CA PRO A 365 -26.34 -33.68 4.69
C PRO A 365 -26.91 -34.07 3.32
N ALA A 366 -28.23 -33.92 3.11
CA ALA A 366 -28.88 -34.20 1.82
C ALA A 366 -28.66 -33.11 0.75
N LYS A 367 -28.28 -31.89 1.17
CA LYS A 367 -28.02 -30.74 0.30
C LYS A 367 -26.88 -29.92 0.89
N PRO A 368 -25.63 -30.38 0.77
CA PRO A 368 -24.46 -29.67 1.32
C PRO A 368 -24.30 -28.31 0.64
N PHE A 369 -23.80 -27.32 1.39
CA PHE A 369 -23.41 -26.04 0.80
C PHE A 369 -22.08 -26.20 0.06
N LYS A 370 -22.14 -26.35 -1.27
CA LYS A 370 -20.97 -26.62 -2.12
C LYS A 370 -20.43 -25.36 -2.77
N PHE A 371 -19.11 -25.16 -2.77
CA PHE A 371 -18.47 -24.04 -3.46
C PHE A 371 -16.99 -24.28 -3.75
N THR A 372 -16.42 -23.54 -4.70
CA THR A 372 -15.00 -23.60 -5.05
C THR A 372 -14.27 -22.31 -4.65
N MET A 373 -13.31 -22.43 -3.74
CA MET A 373 -12.37 -21.35 -3.45
C MET A 373 -11.20 -21.37 -4.43
N THR A 374 -11.11 -20.31 -5.23
CA THR A 374 -9.97 -20.13 -6.15
C THR A 374 -8.92 -19.26 -5.48
N THR A 375 -7.65 -19.68 -5.48
CA THR A 375 -6.52 -18.87 -4.99
C THR A 375 -5.34 -18.95 -5.95
N ASN A 376 -4.31 -18.16 -5.71
CA ASN A 376 -3.07 -18.15 -6.49
C ASN A 376 -1.86 -18.57 -5.65
N ASN A 377 -0.78 -18.95 -6.34
CA ASN A 377 0.45 -19.48 -5.76
C ASN A 377 1.54 -18.43 -5.48
N SER A 378 1.21 -17.12 -5.49
CA SER A 378 2.23 -16.07 -5.26
C SER A 378 2.64 -15.93 -3.79
N ASP A 379 1.76 -16.32 -2.87
CA ASP A 379 2.05 -16.42 -1.43
C ASP A 379 1.89 -17.89 -0.99
N PRO A 380 2.96 -18.57 -0.57
CA PRO A 380 2.88 -19.95 -0.09
C PRO A 380 1.86 -20.16 1.04
N ALA A 381 1.61 -19.15 1.88
CA ALA A 381 0.64 -19.25 2.97
C ALA A 381 -0.82 -19.33 2.47
N HIS A 382 -1.11 -18.93 1.23
CA HIS A 382 -2.45 -19.05 0.66
C HIS A 382 -2.98 -20.50 0.68
N LEU A 383 -2.15 -21.47 0.30
CA LEU A 383 -2.59 -22.87 0.24
C LEU A 383 -2.80 -23.44 1.65
N GLU A 384 -1.91 -23.13 2.59
CA GLU A 384 -2.03 -23.56 4.00
C GLU A 384 -3.32 -23.01 4.63
N VAL A 385 -3.61 -21.72 4.43
CA VAL A 385 -4.85 -21.08 4.90
C VAL A 385 -6.08 -21.69 4.21
N ALA A 386 -6.01 -21.95 2.91
CA ALA A 386 -7.11 -22.56 2.16
C ALA A 386 -7.47 -23.97 2.67
N GLN A 387 -6.46 -24.78 2.98
CA GLN A 387 -6.64 -26.12 3.54
C GLN A 387 -7.22 -26.07 4.96
N ALA A 388 -6.76 -25.12 5.79
CA ALA A 388 -7.33 -24.90 7.12
C ALA A 388 -8.83 -24.54 7.03
N LEU A 389 -9.20 -23.62 6.13
CA LEU A 389 -10.60 -23.28 5.87
C LEU A 389 -11.40 -24.49 5.38
N LYS A 390 -10.85 -25.32 4.47
CA LYS A 390 -11.52 -26.55 4.00
C LYS A 390 -11.86 -27.48 5.16
N SER A 391 -10.91 -27.70 6.07
CA SER A 391 -11.13 -28.52 7.25
C SER A 391 -12.19 -27.93 8.19
N GLN A 392 -12.15 -26.62 8.42
CA GLN A 392 -13.12 -25.95 9.29
C GLN A 392 -14.53 -25.96 8.69
N PHE A 393 -14.67 -25.72 7.39
CA PHE A 393 -15.96 -25.72 6.69
C PHE A 393 -16.59 -27.11 6.58
N ALA A 394 -15.79 -28.17 6.46
CA ALA A 394 -16.29 -29.55 6.54
C ALA A 394 -16.98 -29.83 7.88
N ARG A 395 -16.47 -29.29 9.00
CA ARG A 395 -17.05 -29.50 10.35
C ARG A 395 -18.45 -28.91 10.49
N ILE A 396 -18.77 -27.87 9.72
CA ILE A 396 -20.09 -27.20 9.72
C ILE A 396 -21.01 -27.73 8.60
N GLY A 397 -20.57 -28.74 7.84
CA GLY A 397 -21.37 -29.38 6.77
C GLY A 397 -21.31 -28.68 5.41
N ALA A 398 -20.34 -27.79 5.20
CA ALA A 398 -20.07 -27.19 3.90
C ALA A 398 -18.99 -27.99 3.14
N ASP A 399 -19.13 -28.08 1.82
CA ASP A 399 -18.24 -28.80 0.93
C ASP A 399 -17.45 -27.80 0.07
N MET A 400 -16.22 -27.54 0.47
CA MET A 400 -15.35 -26.59 -0.22
C MET A 400 -14.27 -27.31 -1.03
N ASP A 401 -14.18 -26.98 -2.32
CA ASP A 401 -13.04 -27.33 -3.16
C ASP A 401 -12.03 -26.18 -3.26
N ILE A 402 -10.76 -26.54 -3.47
CA ILE A 402 -9.65 -25.60 -3.62
C ILE A 402 -9.15 -25.68 -5.06
N ARG A 403 -9.16 -24.55 -5.76
CA ARG A 403 -8.56 -24.41 -7.09
C ARG A 403 -7.40 -23.44 -7.03
N VAL A 404 -6.20 -23.93 -7.27
CA VAL A 404 -5.00 -23.08 -7.38
C VAL A 404 -4.75 -22.77 -8.86
N VAL A 405 -4.55 -21.49 -9.19
CA VAL A 405 -4.16 -21.04 -10.54
C VAL A 405 -2.95 -20.10 -10.43
N ASP A 406 -2.30 -19.78 -11.56
CA ASP A 406 -1.26 -18.75 -11.56
C ASP A 406 -1.84 -17.35 -11.28
N TYR A 407 -0.99 -16.42 -10.80
CA TYR A 407 -1.42 -15.07 -10.41
C TYR A 407 -2.09 -14.29 -11.54
N ALA A 408 -1.63 -14.42 -12.79
CA ALA A 408 -2.20 -13.67 -13.91
C ALA A 408 -3.62 -14.16 -14.24
N THR A 409 -3.82 -15.48 -14.25
CA THR A 409 -5.14 -16.11 -14.41
C THR A 409 -6.08 -15.72 -13.26
N TRP A 410 -5.59 -15.77 -12.02
CA TRP A 410 -6.36 -15.36 -10.84
C TRP A 410 -6.79 -13.89 -10.94
N ASN A 411 -5.84 -12.99 -11.19
CA ASN A 411 -6.08 -11.55 -11.24
C ASN A 411 -7.11 -11.21 -12.34
N ARG A 412 -7.02 -11.84 -13.51
CA ARG A 412 -8.02 -11.67 -14.57
C ARG A 412 -9.41 -12.14 -14.13
N ALA A 413 -9.52 -13.32 -13.52
CA ALA A 413 -10.81 -13.87 -13.10
C ALA A 413 -11.46 -13.08 -11.96
N PHE A 414 -10.65 -12.58 -11.02
CA PHE A 414 -11.10 -11.85 -9.84
C PHE A 414 -11.30 -10.36 -10.11
N VAL A 415 -10.23 -9.64 -10.46
CA VAL A 415 -10.20 -8.18 -10.55
C VAL A 415 -10.95 -7.67 -11.77
N VAL A 416 -10.78 -8.35 -12.91
CA VAL A 416 -11.34 -7.90 -14.20
C VAL A 416 -12.72 -8.49 -14.44
N GLN A 417 -12.85 -9.82 -14.35
CA GLN A 417 -14.08 -10.54 -14.69
C GLN A 417 -15.06 -10.68 -13.53
N ARG A 418 -14.61 -10.52 -12.28
CA ARG A 418 -15.43 -10.62 -11.05
C ARG A 418 -16.27 -11.90 -10.99
N ARG A 419 -15.73 -13.01 -11.53
CA ARG A 419 -16.48 -14.25 -11.75
C ARG A 419 -16.15 -15.37 -10.78
N LEU A 420 -15.26 -15.13 -9.82
CA LEU A 420 -14.93 -16.12 -8.80
C LEU A 420 -16.07 -16.19 -7.78
N GLU A 421 -16.42 -17.40 -7.34
CA GLU A 421 -17.39 -17.62 -6.26
C GLU A 421 -16.88 -17.02 -4.96
N ILE A 422 -15.65 -17.40 -4.62
CA ILE A 422 -14.90 -16.97 -3.45
C ILE A 422 -13.42 -17.09 -3.74
N THR A 423 -12.62 -16.21 -3.16
CA THR A 423 -11.17 -16.23 -3.37
C THR A 423 -10.42 -15.83 -2.13
N LEU A 424 -9.27 -16.45 -1.88
CA LEU A 424 -8.35 -16.07 -0.81
C LEU A 424 -7.31 -15.09 -1.35
N GLN A 425 -7.10 -13.97 -0.65
CA GLN A 425 -6.08 -12.98 -1.00
C GLN A 425 -5.58 -12.16 0.20
N ASN A 426 -4.42 -11.55 -0.02
CA ASN A 426 -3.96 -10.38 0.70
C ASN A 426 -4.61 -9.11 0.12
N THR A 427 -5.18 -8.26 0.96
CA THR A 427 -5.78 -6.99 0.50
C THR A 427 -4.74 -5.88 0.30
N LEU A 428 -5.19 -4.75 -0.23
CA LEU A 428 -4.37 -3.55 -0.29
C LEU A 428 -3.93 -3.14 1.11
N SER A 429 -2.68 -2.69 1.22
CA SER A 429 -2.18 -2.12 2.46
C SER A 429 -2.85 -0.78 2.70
N SER A 430 -3.47 -0.62 3.86
CA SER A 430 -4.40 0.47 4.13
C SER A 430 -3.92 1.34 5.29
N LEU A 431 -3.88 2.65 5.06
CA LEU A 431 -3.71 3.66 6.11
C LEU A 431 -5.00 3.82 6.92
N THR A 432 -6.12 3.94 6.19
CA THR A 432 -7.49 3.96 6.71
C THR A 432 -8.37 3.05 5.84
N VAL A 433 -9.65 2.93 6.18
CA VAL A 433 -10.67 2.21 5.41
C VAL A 433 -10.74 2.66 3.95
N ASN A 434 -10.34 3.89 3.64
CA ASN A 434 -10.51 4.48 2.31
C ASN A 434 -9.80 3.72 1.20
N THR A 435 -8.55 3.30 1.42
CA THR A 435 -7.80 2.51 0.43
C THR A 435 -8.57 1.24 0.06
N ASN A 436 -9.07 0.51 1.07
CA ASN A 436 -9.91 -0.67 0.84
C ASN A 436 -11.33 -0.32 0.37
N SER A 437 -11.85 0.88 0.62
CA SER A 437 -13.22 1.26 0.22
C SER A 437 -13.46 1.20 -1.29
N HIS A 438 -12.42 1.43 -2.09
CA HIS A 438 -12.51 1.31 -3.54
C HIS A 438 -12.86 -0.09 -4.03
N VAL A 439 -12.67 -1.12 -3.19
CA VAL A 439 -12.88 -2.53 -3.55
C VAL A 439 -14.32 -3.00 -3.30
N PHE A 440 -15.10 -2.21 -2.54
CA PHE A 440 -16.49 -2.50 -2.20
C PHE A 440 -17.46 -1.33 -2.41
N TYR A 441 -16.96 -0.15 -2.81
CA TYR A 441 -17.80 0.98 -3.23
C TYR A 441 -18.34 0.74 -4.64
N SER A 442 -19.67 0.67 -4.79
CA SER A 442 -20.29 0.10 -6.00
C SER A 442 -20.03 0.90 -7.28
N LYS A 443 -19.73 2.21 -7.13
CA LYS A 443 -19.42 3.14 -8.23
C LYS A 443 -17.91 3.21 -8.55
N SER A 444 -17.08 2.44 -7.84
CA SER A 444 -15.64 2.36 -8.11
C SER A 444 -15.35 1.48 -9.33
N GLY A 445 -14.41 1.90 -10.19
CA GLY A 445 -13.85 1.00 -11.21
C GLY A 445 -13.11 -0.20 -10.62
N LEU A 446 -12.73 -0.11 -9.34
CA LEU A 446 -12.02 -1.12 -8.57
C LEU A 446 -12.94 -1.99 -7.68
N ASP A 447 -14.27 -1.95 -7.85
CA ASP A 447 -15.21 -2.78 -7.08
C ASP A 447 -15.11 -4.27 -7.47
N TYR A 448 -14.05 -4.96 -7.04
CA TYR A 448 -13.84 -6.37 -7.33
C TYR A 448 -14.75 -7.28 -6.48
N TYR A 449 -15.29 -6.78 -5.37
CA TYR A 449 -16.17 -7.59 -4.49
C TYR A 449 -17.61 -7.59 -4.97
N ASN A 450 -17.95 -6.65 -5.87
CA ASN A 450 -19.21 -6.58 -6.58
C ASN A 450 -20.41 -6.38 -5.63
N ILE A 451 -20.21 -5.62 -4.55
CA ILE A 451 -21.24 -5.31 -3.57
C ILE A 451 -22.12 -4.18 -4.10
N LYS A 452 -23.43 -4.43 -4.18
CA LYS A 452 -24.43 -3.46 -4.65
C LYS A 452 -25.36 -3.11 -3.49
N ASP A 453 -24.93 -2.16 -2.68
CA ASP A 453 -25.65 -1.73 -1.48
C ASP A 453 -25.59 -0.18 -1.36
N PRO A 454 -26.71 0.52 -1.66
CA PRO A 454 -26.77 1.97 -1.56
C PRO A 454 -26.50 2.53 -0.15
N LYS A 455 -26.77 1.76 0.92
CA LYS A 455 -26.47 2.18 2.28
C LYS A 455 -24.96 2.15 2.53
N LEU A 456 -24.27 1.12 2.05
CA LEU A 456 -22.79 1.07 2.10
C LEU A 456 -22.19 2.22 1.29
N ASP A 457 -22.69 2.47 0.08
CA ASP A 457 -22.22 3.58 -0.76
C ASP A 457 -22.38 4.92 -0.05
N GLY A 458 -23.52 5.17 0.59
CA GLY A 458 -23.76 6.39 1.36
C GLY A 458 -22.81 6.55 2.56
N LEU A 459 -22.44 5.44 3.23
CA LEU A 459 -21.44 5.47 4.31
C LEU A 459 -20.04 5.81 3.78
N VAL A 460 -19.65 5.26 2.62
CA VAL A 460 -18.38 5.58 1.96
C VAL A 460 -18.36 7.04 1.49
N GLU A 461 -19.44 7.53 0.88
CA GLU A 461 -19.55 8.93 0.45
C GLU A 461 -19.49 9.90 1.63
N ALA A 462 -20.13 9.59 2.76
CA ALA A 462 -20.04 10.39 3.97
C ALA A 462 -18.61 10.48 4.52
N TRP A 463 -17.86 9.36 4.51
CA TRP A 463 -16.44 9.37 4.86
C TRP A 463 -15.64 10.28 3.91
N ARG A 464 -15.90 10.17 2.60
CA ARG A 464 -15.21 10.93 1.55
C ARG A 464 -15.44 12.44 1.58
N SER A 465 -16.51 12.90 2.23
CA SER A 465 -16.82 14.31 2.47
C SER A 465 -16.31 14.84 3.82
N THR A 466 -15.70 14.00 4.66
CA THR A 466 -15.31 14.37 6.03
C THR A 466 -13.80 14.60 6.14
N ILE A 467 -13.39 15.83 6.47
CA ILE A 467 -11.97 16.21 6.64
C ILE A 467 -11.55 16.40 8.11
N ASP A 468 -12.52 16.47 9.04
CA ASP A 468 -12.21 16.47 10.47
C ASP A 468 -11.73 15.07 10.89
N PRO A 469 -10.51 14.92 11.45
CA PRO A 469 -9.94 13.61 11.74
C PRO A 469 -10.79 12.76 12.70
N ARG A 470 -11.44 13.38 13.70
CA ARG A 470 -12.27 12.65 14.67
C ARG A 470 -13.53 12.10 14.02
N ARG A 471 -14.26 12.96 13.28
CA ARG A 471 -15.44 12.55 12.53
C ARG A 471 -15.11 11.54 11.43
N GLN A 472 -13.92 11.61 10.85
CA GLN A 472 -13.46 10.66 9.85
C GLN A 472 -13.28 9.25 10.44
N ILE A 473 -12.71 9.13 11.66
CA ILE A 473 -12.64 7.86 12.39
C ILE A 473 -14.04 7.31 12.71
N GLU A 474 -14.96 8.17 13.14
CA GLU A 474 -16.35 7.76 13.39
C GLU A 474 -17.04 7.24 12.11
N ALA A 475 -16.86 7.94 10.99
CA ALA A 475 -17.36 7.50 9.69
C ALA A 475 -16.73 6.16 9.27
N SER A 476 -15.42 5.97 9.48
CA SER A 476 -14.72 4.71 9.25
C SER A 476 -15.31 3.57 10.08
N HIS A 477 -15.56 3.81 11.37
CA HIS A 477 -16.15 2.81 12.26
C HIS A 477 -17.58 2.43 11.84
N ARG A 478 -18.37 3.38 11.31
CA ARG A 478 -19.70 3.07 10.76
C ARG A 478 -19.62 2.15 9.54
N ILE A 479 -18.66 2.38 8.63
CA ILE A 479 -18.41 1.49 7.49
C ILE A 479 -18.01 0.09 7.99
N GLN A 480 -17.03 0.01 8.89
CA GLN A 480 -16.53 -1.26 9.41
C GLN A 480 -17.61 -2.09 10.11
N ARG A 481 -18.40 -1.49 11.01
CA ARG A 481 -19.52 -2.18 11.68
C ARG A 481 -20.55 -2.68 10.68
N TYR A 482 -20.93 -1.85 9.70
CA TYR A 482 -21.93 -2.25 8.72
C TYR A 482 -21.43 -3.39 7.82
N MET A 483 -20.16 -3.35 7.40
CA MET A 483 -19.53 -4.44 6.65
C MET A 483 -19.49 -5.77 7.45
N ALA A 484 -19.24 -5.69 8.76
CA ALA A 484 -19.27 -6.86 9.64
C ALA A 484 -20.69 -7.38 9.87
N GLU A 485 -21.64 -6.48 10.16
CA GLU A 485 -23.06 -6.80 10.36
C GLU A 485 -23.64 -7.55 9.17
N MET A 486 -23.34 -7.07 7.96
CA MET A 486 -23.80 -7.63 6.69
C MET A 486 -23.01 -8.86 6.25
N ALA A 487 -21.92 -9.19 6.95
CA ALA A 487 -20.92 -10.16 6.53
C ALA A 487 -20.56 -9.94 5.05
N TYR A 488 -20.02 -8.77 4.73
CA TYR A 488 -19.53 -8.45 3.39
C TYR A 488 -18.02 -8.59 3.27
N TYR A 489 -17.30 -8.57 4.39
CA TYR A 489 -15.85 -8.65 4.41
C TYR A 489 -15.36 -9.81 5.29
N PRO A 490 -15.10 -10.99 4.69
CA PRO A 490 -14.60 -12.14 5.41
C PRO A 490 -13.08 -12.01 5.71
N ALA A 491 -12.73 -11.18 6.70
CA ALA A 491 -11.36 -11.07 7.20
C ALA A 491 -11.00 -12.28 8.06
N ILE A 492 -9.75 -12.75 7.94
CA ILE A 492 -9.18 -13.85 8.74
C ILE A 492 -8.21 -13.27 9.77
N ALA A 493 -7.24 -12.50 9.28
CA ALA A 493 -6.15 -11.98 10.08
C ALA A 493 -5.57 -10.70 9.49
N GLY A 494 -5.07 -9.82 10.34
CA GLY A 494 -4.10 -8.81 9.97
C GLY A 494 -2.74 -9.45 9.73
N PHE A 495 -2.05 -8.98 8.71
CA PHE A 495 -0.79 -9.55 8.24
C PHE A 495 0.31 -8.48 8.17
N PRO A 496 1.46 -8.72 8.79
CA PRO A 496 2.57 -7.79 8.74
C PRO A 496 3.35 -7.99 7.44
N PHE A 497 3.91 -6.90 6.93
CA PHE A 497 5.00 -7.00 5.97
C PHE A 497 6.29 -7.28 6.74
N ILE A 498 7.26 -7.96 6.12
CA ILE A 498 8.55 -8.24 6.77
C ILE A 498 9.68 -7.89 5.81
N GLN A 499 10.64 -7.15 6.35
CA GLN A 499 11.90 -6.85 5.67
C GLN A 499 13.06 -7.29 6.54
N ALA A 500 14.22 -7.48 5.91
CA ALA A 500 15.47 -7.69 6.61
C ALA A 500 16.57 -6.84 5.97
N SER A 501 17.48 -6.33 6.77
CA SER A 501 18.68 -5.66 6.29
C SER A 501 19.91 -6.20 7.01
N ARG A 502 21.08 -5.92 6.47
CA ARG A 502 22.31 -6.00 7.26
C ARG A 502 22.33 -4.92 8.34
N ALA A 503 23.07 -5.16 9.42
CA ALA A 503 23.13 -4.27 10.58
C ALA A 503 23.95 -2.99 10.31
N ASP A 504 24.80 -2.99 9.28
CA ASP A 504 25.54 -1.82 8.76
C ASP A 504 24.65 -0.91 7.89
N VAL A 505 23.44 -1.32 7.52
CA VAL A 505 22.45 -0.44 6.89
C VAL A 505 21.79 0.41 7.95
N LYS A 506 21.97 1.73 7.84
CA LYS A 506 21.44 2.74 8.77
C LYS A 506 20.48 3.68 8.05
N GLY A 507 19.67 4.42 8.81
CA GLY A 507 18.72 5.40 8.26
C GLY A 507 17.58 4.81 7.42
N PHE A 508 17.38 3.49 7.46
CA PHE A 508 16.25 2.84 6.80
C PHE A 508 14.97 3.04 7.64
N HIS A 509 14.06 3.86 7.13
CA HIS A 509 12.75 4.09 7.73
C HIS A 509 11.76 3.07 7.21
N TYR A 510 11.43 2.12 8.08
CA TYR A 510 10.52 1.05 7.72
C TYR A 510 9.07 1.47 7.96
N LEU A 511 8.35 1.69 6.87
CA LEU A 511 6.96 2.15 6.88
C LEU A 511 5.98 1.00 6.54
N GLY A 512 6.34 -0.23 6.90
CA GLY A 512 5.56 -1.41 6.52
C GLY A 512 5.51 -1.60 4.99
N LYS A 513 4.37 -2.07 4.48
CA LYS A 513 4.10 -2.01 3.03
C LYS A 513 3.83 -0.58 2.54
N LEU A 514 3.76 0.42 3.42
CA LEU A 514 3.23 1.71 3.02
C LEU A 514 4.14 2.46 2.07
N MET A 515 5.44 2.48 2.37
CA MET A 515 6.48 3.11 1.57
C MET A 515 7.82 2.41 1.82
N ASN A 516 8.65 2.30 0.78
CA ASN A 516 10.07 2.02 0.94
C ASN A 516 10.85 3.32 0.77
N ASP A 517 11.27 3.93 1.87
CA ASP A 517 12.07 5.17 1.81
C ASP A 517 13.55 4.87 1.90
N PHE A 518 14.21 4.90 0.75
CA PHE A 518 15.66 4.69 0.66
C PHE A 518 16.46 6.00 0.71
N ARG A 519 15.81 7.17 0.80
CA ARG A 519 16.52 8.47 0.73
C ARG A 519 17.51 8.64 1.88
N GLY A 520 17.03 8.35 3.09
CA GLY A 520 17.78 8.45 4.34
C GLY A 520 18.80 7.33 4.57
N VAL A 521 18.84 6.31 3.70
CA VAL A 521 19.66 5.12 3.91
C VAL A 521 21.12 5.42 3.65
N TRP A 522 21.98 5.06 4.60
CA TRP A 522 23.43 5.10 4.50
C TRP A 522 24.06 3.80 5.01
N LEU A 523 25.31 3.56 4.61
CA LEU A 523 26.04 2.34 4.93
C LEU A 523 27.18 2.66 5.92
N ASP A 524 27.18 1.99 7.06
CA ASP A 524 28.18 2.15 8.11
C ASP A 524 29.37 1.22 7.91
N ARG A 525 30.00 1.31 6.74
CA ARG A 525 31.20 0.55 6.37
C ARG A 525 32.13 1.37 5.50
#